data_AF-A0A2K3LIG9-F1
#
_entry.id   AF-A0A2K3LIG9-F1
#
_cell.length_a   1.000
_cell.length_b   1.000
_cell.length_c   1.000
_cell.angle_alpha   90.00
_cell.angle_beta   90.00
_cell.angle_gamma   90.00
#
_symmetry.space_group_name_H-M   'P 1'
#
loop_
_entity.id
_entity.type
_entity.pdbx_description
1 polymer ?
#
loop_
_entity_poly.entity_id
_entity_poly.type
_entity_poly.pdbx_seq_one_letter_code
_entity_poly.pdbx_strand_id
1 'polypeptide(L)'
;MGIEIEQSHPSVELSSIAISETHGENSPYFAGWKAYDEDPYHEITNPSGVIQMGLAENQVSFDLLEKYLEENSEASTWGKGGTSFRENALFQDYHGLKSFRKAMASFMEKIRGNKAKFDYERIVLTAGATAANELLTFILANPGDALLVPTPYYPG
;
A
#
# COMPACT_ATOMS: atom_id res chain seq x y z
N MET A 1 -36.56 -23.15 -46.88
CA MET A 1 -35.68 -21.96 -46.79
C MET A 1 -35.73 -21.53 -45.33
N GLY A 2 -34.85 -22.09 -44.51
CA GLY A 2 -34.83 -21.83 -43.08
C GLY A 2 -34.18 -20.48 -42.83
N ILE A 3 -34.81 -19.66 -41.99
CA ILE A 3 -34.27 -18.39 -41.52
C ILE A 3 -33.17 -18.75 -40.52
N GLU A 4 -31.92 -18.52 -40.87
CA GLU A 4 -30.80 -18.55 -39.94
C GLU A 4 -30.98 -17.37 -38.98
N ILE A 5 -31.30 -17.69 -37.72
CA ILE A 5 -31.22 -16.73 -36.63
C ILE A 5 -29.73 -16.69 -36.26
N GLU A 6 -29.02 -15.63 -36.66
CA GLU A 6 -27.69 -15.33 -36.13
C GLU A 6 -27.81 -15.22 -34.61
N GLN A 7 -27.35 -16.26 -33.91
CA GLN A 7 -27.12 -16.20 -32.48
C GLN A 7 -25.92 -15.27 -32.28
N SER A 8 -26.18 -14.02 -31.89
CA SER A 8 -25.14 -13.14 -31.38
C SER A 8 -24.54 -13.80 -30.14
N HIS A 9 -23.41 -14.49 -30.31
CA HIS A 9 -22.63 -14.96 -29.19
C HIS A 9 -22.25 -13.74 -28.34
N PRO A 10 -22.58 -13.70 -27.03
CA PRO A 10 -22.13 -12.62 -26.18
C PRO A 10 -20.59 -12.67 -26.16
N SER A 11 -19.95 -11.67 -26.78
CA SER A 11 -18.53 -11.42 -26.59
C SER A 11 -18.34 -11.10 -25.11
N VAL A 12 -17.52 -11.90 -24.41
CA VAL A 12 -17.07 -11.52 -23.08
C VAL A 12 -16.08 -10.38 -23.29
N GLU A 13 -16.53 -9.16 -23.03
CA GLU A 13 -15.72 -7.94 -23.19
C GLU A 13 -15.12 -7.54 -21.84
N LEU A 14 -13.88 -7.05 -21.88
CA LEU A 14 -13.19 -6.49 -20.72
C LEU A 14 -13.77 -5.11 -20.38
N SER A 15 -13.66 -4.69 -19.12
CA SER A 15 -14.06 -3.33 -18.72
C SER A 15 -13.17 -2.28 -19.38
N SER A 16 -13.67 -1.06 -19.55
CA SER A 16 -12.90 0.06 -20.09
C SER A 16 -11.59 0.31 -19.33
N ILE A 17 -11.59 0.12 -18.00
CA ILE A 17 -10.40 0.26 -17.15
C ILE A 17 -9.38 -0.83 -17.48
N ALA A 18 -9.82 -2.09 -17.63
CA ALA A 18 -8.93 -3.22 -17.86
C ALA A 18 -8.19 -3.15 -19.21
N ILE A 19 -8.76 -2.46 -20.21
CA ILE A 19 -8.13 -2.24 -21.53
C ILE A 19 -7.51 -0.84 -21.67
N SER A 20 -7.45 -0.06 -20.59
CA SER A 20 -6.93 1.31 -20.64
C SER A 20 -5.41 1.36 -20.46
N GLU A 21 -4.78 2.31 -21.14
CA GLU A 21 -3.33 2.58 -21.05
C GLU A 21 -2.95 3.43 -19.83
N THR A 22 -3.76 3.43 -18.77
CA THR A 22 -3.58 4.32 -17.62
C THR A 22 -2.47 3.89 -16.65
N HIS A 23 -1.85 2.73 -16.86
CA HIS A 23 -0.79 2.22 -15.97
C HIS A 23 0.49 3.08 -15.98
N GLY A 24 0.73 3.83 -17.07
CA GLY A 24 1.76 4.87 -17.11
C GLY A 24 3.21 4.40 -17.27
N GLU A 25 3.50 3.09 -17.24
CA GLU A 25 4.85 2.51 -17.40
C GLU A 25 5.56 2.87 -18.73
N ASN A 26 4.77 3.26 -19.73
CA ASN A 26 5.25 3.74 -21.03
C ASN A 26 5.65 5.23 -21.01
N SER A 27 5.46 5.92 -19.89
CA SER A 27 5.84 7.33 -19.72
C SER A 27 7.36 7.53 -19.73
N PRO A 28 7.87 8.64 -20.30
CA PRO A 28 9.30 8.95 -20.28
C PRO A 28 9.87 9.10 -18.86
N TYR A 29 9.04 9.36 -17.85
CA TYR A 29 9.49 9.44 -16.46
C TYR A 29 10.01 8.11 -15.90
N PHE A 30 9.69 6.97 -16.51
CA PHE A 30 10.23 5.66 -16.12
C PHE A 30 11.61 5.35 -16.71
N ALA A 31 12.17 6.21 -17.58
CA ALA A 31 13.46 5.95 -18.21
C ALA A 31 14.59 5.72 -17.18
N GLY A 32 14.61 6.49 -16.09
CA GLY A 32 15.59 6.31 -15.01
C GLY A 32 15.40 4.99 -14.25
N TRP A 33 14.15 4.54 -14.08
CA TRP A 33 13.85 3.25 -13.44
C TRP A 33 14.32 2.09 -14.29
N LYS A 34 14.03 2.12 -15.59
CA LYS A 34 14.48 1.11 -16.56
C LYS A 34 16.01 1.04 -16.63
N ALA A 35 16.68 2.19 -16.64
CA ALA A 35 18.14 2.22 -16.60
C ALA A 35 18.73 1.59 -15.33
N TYR A 36 18.10 1.79 -14.17
CA TYR A 36 18.49 1.12 -12.93
C TYR A 36 18.25 -0.40 -12.98
N ASP A 37 17.09 -0.84 -13.48
CA ASP A 37 16.76 -2.27 -13.57
C ASP A 37 17.67 -3.02 -14.56
N GLU A 38 18.13 -2.36 -15.63
CA GLU A 38 19.03 -2.93 -16.64
C GLU A 38 20.50 -3.00 -16.19
N ASP A 39 20.97 -2.01 -15.41
CA ASP A 39 22.38 -1.91 -14.97
C ASP A 39 22.48 -1.48 -13.49
N PRO A 40 22.02 -2.30 -12.53
CA PRO A 40 22.01 -1.90 -11.12
C PRO A 40 23.42 -1.87 -10.54
N TYR A 41 23.72 -0.80 -9.80
CA TYR A 41 24.97 -0.69 -9.04
C TYR A 41 25.09 -1.83 -8.02
N HIS A 42 26.30 -2.39 -7.92
CA HIS A 42 26.69 -3.26 -6.82
C HIS A 42 28.17 -3.02 -6.50
N GLU A 43 28.50 -2.79 -5.23
CA GLU A 43 29.85 -2.39 -4.79
C GLU A 43 30.99 -3.31 -5.29
N ILE A 44 30.78 -4.63 -5.29
CA ILE A 44 31.78 -5.62 -5.72
C ILE A 44 31.61 -6.02 -7.19
N THR A 45 30.39 -6.42 -7.60
CA THR A 45 30.16 -7.07 -8.91
C THR A 45 29.83 -6.08 -10.04
N ASN A 46 29.35 -4.87 -9.73
CA ASN A 46 29.04 -3.85 -10.72
C ASN A 46 29.22 -2.42 -10.15
N PRO A 47 30.46 -2.01 -9.82
CA PRO A 47 30.72 -0.71 -9.21
C PRO A 47 30.45 0.48 -10.14
N SER A 48 30.26 0.23 -11.44
CA SER A 48 29.92 1.23 -12.45
C SER A 48 28.42 1.36 -12.72
N GLY A 49 27.58 0.49 -12.14
CA GLY A 49 26.14 0.50 -12.38
C GLY A 49 25.43 1.73 -11.81
N VAL A 50 24.15 1.84 -12.12
CA VAL A 50 23.26 2.92 -11.69
C VAL A 50 22.89 2.77 -10.22
N ILE A 51 23.14 3.82 -9.43
CA ILE A 51 22.76 3.88 -8.01
C ILE A 51 21.31 4.32 -7.89
N GLN A 52 20.51 3.57 -7.13
CA GLN A 52 19.12 3.93 -6.86
C GLN A 52 19.01 5.13 -5.91
N MET A 53 18.49 6.24 -6.41
CA MET A 53 18.24 7.46 -5.63
C MET A 53 16.82 8.03 -5.82
N GLY A 54 15.95 7.34 -6.57
CA GLY A 54 14.58 7.79 -6.82
C GLY A 54 13.51 7.12 -5.95
N LEU A 55 13.87 6.13 -5.11
CA LEU A 55 12.92 5.41 -4.27
C LEU A 55 12.89 6.03 -2.87
N ALA A 56 11.71 6.47 -2.43
CA ALA A 56 11.51 6.96 -1.08
C ALA A 56 11.32 5.79 -0.09
N GLU A 57 12.43 5.13 0.26
CA GLU A 57 12.47 4.03 1.23
C GLU A 57 13.35 4.37 2.44
N ASN A 58 12.96 3.91 3.63
CA ASN A 58 13.72 4.11 4.86
C ASN A 58 14.29 2.79 5.38
N GLN A 59 15.59 2.58 5.16
CA GLN A 59 16.34 1.43 5.69
C GLN A 59 17.17 1.79 6.94
N VAL A 60 17.16 3.04 7.40
CA VAL A 60 18.12 3.54 8.42
C VAL A 60 17.81 3.11 9.86
N SER A 61 16.71 2.38 10.08
CA SER A 61 16.25 1.99 11.41
C SER A 61 15.85 0.51 11.49
N PHE A 62 16.30 -0.30 10.53
CA PHE A 62 16.03 -1.74 10.56
C PHE A 62 16.72 -2.41 11.75
N ASP A 63 17.94 -2.02 12.08
CA ASP A 63 18.69 -2.51 13.24
C ASP A 63 17.90 -2.37 14.56
N LEU A 64 17.18 -1.26 14.73
CA LEU A 64 16.35 -1.02 15.91
C LEU A 64 15.16 -2.00 15.99
N LEU A 65 14.53 -2.27 14.84
CA LEU A 65 13.39 -3.19 14.76
C LEU A 65 13.82 -4.64 14.89
N GLU A 66 14.91 -5.02 14.22
CA GLU A 66 15.52 -6.36 14.29
C GLU A 66 15.88 -6.70 15.74
N LYS A 67 16.62 -5.82 16.42
CA LYS A 67 16.96 -6.00 17.83
C LYS A 67 15.72 -6.12 18.71
N TYR A 68 14.70 -5.28 18.49
CA TYR A 68 13.46 -5.36 19.24
C TYR A 68 12.76 -6.70 19.04
N LEU A 69 12.73 -7.24 17.81
CA LEU A 69 12.10 -8.53 17.52
C LEU A 69 12.86 -9.70 18.15
N GLU A 70 14.19 -9.65 18.18
CA GLU A 70 15.03 -10.65 18.86
C GLU A 70 14.76 -10.68 20.37
N GLU A 71 14.69 -9.50 21.00
CA GLU A 71 14.41 -9.35 22.44
C GLU A 71 12.95 -9.70 22.80
N ASN A 72 12.02 -9.65 21.84
CA ASN A 72 10.57 -9.81 22.04
C ASN A 72 9.95 -10.94 21.18
N SER A 73 10.64 -12.09 21.09
CA SER A 73 10.22 -13.24 20.27
C SER A 73 8.83 -13.82 20.57
N GLU A 74 8.24 -13.51 21.72
CA GLU A 74 6.86 -13.90 22.07
C GLU A 74 5.81 -13.21 21.18
N ALA A 75 6.11 -12.01 20.67
CA ALA A 75 5.21 -11.24 19.81
C ALA A 75 5.09 -11.83 18.39
N SER A 76 6.17 -12.43 17.87
CA SER A 76 6.21 -13.07 16.55
C SER A 76 5.72 -14.52 16.56
N THR A 77 5.70 -15.17 17.74
CA THR A 77 5.26 -16.56 17.91
C THR A 77 3.79 -16.69 18.32
N TRP A 78 3.00 -15.63 18.11
CA TRP A 78 1.59 -15.53 18.51
C TRP A 78 1.35 -15.71 20.02
N GLY A 79 2.35 -15.53 20.88
CA GLY A 79 2.23 -15.83 22.31
C GLY A 79 2.18 -17.34 22.60
N LYS A 80 2.37 -17.72 23.86
CA LYS A 80 2.52 -19.12 24.30
C LYS A 80 1.20 -19.92 24.18
N GLY A 81 0.83 -20.38 22.98
CA GLY A 81 -0.18 -21.42 22.77
C GLY A 81 -1.00 -21.32 21.48
N GLY A 82 -1.49 -22.45 20.96
CA GLY A 82 -2.24 -22.53 19.69
C GLY A 82 -3.62 -21.85 19.64
N THR A 83 -4.08 -21.26 20.75
CA THR A 83 -5.36 -20.53 20.82
C THR A 83 -5.31 -19.17 20.11
N SER A 84 -4.17 -18.47 20.18
CA SER A 84 -3.98 -17.13 19.60
C SER A 84 -3.85 -17.13 18.08
N PHE A 85 -3.26 -18.18 17.48
CA PHE A 85 -3.18 -18.33 16.02
C PHE A 85 -4.59 -18.44 15.44
N ARG A 86 -5.43 -19.31 16.01
CA ARG A 86 -6.80 -19.52 15.51
C ARG A 86 -7.65 -18.26 15.65
N GLU A 87 -7.52 -17.54 16.76
CA GLU A 87 -8.21 -16.25 16.96
C GLU A 87 -7.82 -15.23 15.89
N ASN A 88 -6.52 -15.06 15.63
CA ASN A 88 -6.05 -14.13 14.59
C ASN A 88 -6.42 -14.58 13.18
N ALA A 89 -6.31 -15.88 12.87
CA ALA A 89 -6.62 -16.42 11.54
C ALA A 89 -8.11 -16.29 11.17
N LEU A 90 -9.00 -16.30 12.16
CA LEU A 90 -10.44 -16.11 11.97
C LEU A 90 -10.88 -14.64 12.08
N PHE A 91 -9.99 -13.76 12.51
CA PHE A 91 -10.29 -12.35 12.69
C PHE A 91 -10.49 -11.65 11.34
N GLN A 92 -11.69 -11.15 11.12
CA GLN A 92 -12.11 -10.50 9.87
C GLN A 92 -12.96 -9.24 10.10
N ASP A 93 -13.00 -8.75 11.35
CA ASP A 93 -13.72 -7.51 11.66
C ASP A 93 -13.03 -6.33 10.96
N TYR A 94 -13.78 -5.60 10.14
CA TYR A 94 -13.28 -4.47 9.37
C TYR A 94 -12.82 -3.30 10.25
N HIS A 95 -13.22 -3.24 11.52
CA HIS A 95 -12.65 -2.25 12.45
C HIS A 95 -11.17 -2.52 12.74
N GLY A 96 -10.69 -3.75 12.50
CA GLY A 96 -9.34 -4.15 12.88
C GLY A 96 -9.20 -4.45 14.37
N LEU A 97 -8.08 -5.08 14.73
CA LEU A 97 -7.77 -5.44 16.11
C LEU A 97 -7.79 -4.19 17.01
N LYS A 98 -8.65 -4.21 18.05
CA LYS A 98 -8.80 -3.09 18.99
C LYS A 98 -7.47 -2.71 19.66
N SER A 99 -6.65 -3.69 20.01
CA SER A 99 -5.31 -3.48 20.56
C SER A 99 -4.42 -2.70 19.59
N PHE A 100 -4.46 -3.07 18.30
CA PHE A 100 -3.69 -2.40 17.26
C PHE A 100 -4.16 -0.96 17.02
N ARG A 101 -5.47 -0.71 16.94
CA ARG A 101 -6.00 0.66 16.83
C ARG A 101 -5.59 1.56 18.00
N LYS A 102 -5.62 1.05 19.23
CA LYS A 102 -5.13 1.78 20.42
C LYS A 102 -3.64 2.10 20.35
N ALA A 103 -2.83 1.14 19.88
CA ALA A 103 -1.40 1.33 19.68
C ALA A 103 -1.13 2.41 18.62
N MET A 104 -1.84 2.37 17.49
CA MET A 104 -1.74 3.37 16.43
C MET A 104 -2.13 4.77 16.90
N ALA A 105 -3.26 4.91 17.63
CA ALA A 105 -3.65 6.19 18.23
C ALA A 105 -2.52 6.76 19.11
N SER A 106 -2.00 5.94 20.03
CA SER A 106 -0.93 6.32 20.95
C SER A 106 0.36 6.69 20.22
N PHE A 107 0.69 5.97 19.14
CA PHE A 107 1.86 6.25 18.33
C PHE A 107 1.74 7.58 17.56
N MET A 108 0.57 7.85 16.98
CA MET A 108 0.27 9.13 16.33
C MET A 108 0.34 10.31 17.30
N GLU A 109 -0.17 10.15 18.53
CA GLU A 109 -0.01 11.15 19.60
C GLU A 109 1.46 11.43 19.90
N LYS A 110 2.26 10.37 20.05
CA LYS A 110 3.70 10.47 20.32
C LYS A 110 4.45 11.20 19.20
N ILE A 111 4.18 10.87 17.93
CA ILE A 111 4.76 11.56 16.76
C ILE A 111 4.43 13.06 16.78
N ARG A 112 3.25 13.43 17.25
CA ARG A 112 2.83 14.84 17.40
C ARG A 112 3.33 15.50 18.70
N GLY A 113 4.27 14.87 19.41
CA GLY A 113 4.80 15.38 20.68
C GLY A 113 3.73 15.48 21.77
N ASN A 114 2.72 14.61 21.74
CA ASN A 114 1.56 14.59 22.64
C ASN A 114 0.71 15.88 22.64
N LYS A 115 0.82 16.70 21.58
CA LYS A 115 0.05 17.95 21.43
C LYS A 115 -1.34 17.76 20.82
N ALA A 116 -1.62 16.57 20.29
CA ALA A 116 -2.91 16.19 19.74
C ALA A 116 -3.34 14.84 20.33
N LYS A 117 -4.66 14.62 20.40
CA LYS A 117 -5.28 13.38 20.86
C LYS A 117 -6.01 12.69 19.72
N PHE A 118 -5.91 11.37 19.65
CA PHE A 118 -6.56 10.56 18.63
C PHE A 118 -7.49 9.53 19.28
N ASP A 119 -8.77 9.59 18.96
CA ASP A 119 -9.74 8.57 19.40
C ASP A 119 -9.56 7.30 18.55
N TYR A 120 -9.17 6.20 19.20
CA TYR A 120 -8.94 4.93 18.51
C TYR A 120 -10.23 4.34 17.90
N GLU A 121 -11.42 4.75 18.36
CA GLU A 121 -12.69 4.36 17.74
C GLU A 121 -12.95 5.07 16.41
N ARG A 122 -12.16 6.10 16.07
CA ARG A 122 -12.20 6.81 14.78
C ARG A 122 -11.08 6.42 13.82
N ILE A 123 -10.23 5.46 14.20
CA ILE A 123 -9.16 4.95 13.33
C ILE A 123 -9.73 3.84 12.46
N VAL A 124 -9.70 4.05 11.14
CA VAL A 124 -9.97 3.03 10.12
C VAL A 124 -8.65 2.57 9.53
N LEU A 125 -8.45 1.26 9.43
CA LEU A 125 -7.25 0.66 8.86
C LEU A 125 -7.49 0.35 7.38
N THR A 126 -6.48 0.61 6.55
CA THR A 126 -6.48 0.29 5.12
C THR A 126 -5.20 -0.48 4.77
N ALA A 127 -5.19 -1.12 3.61
CA ALA A 127 -3.99 -1.75 3.06
C ALA A 127 -3.00 -0.70 2.54
N GLY A 128 -2.40 0.06 3.46
CA GLY A 128 -1.47 1.15 3.17
C GLY A 128 -2.14 2.47 2.80
N ALA A 129 -1.30 3.48 2.54
CA ALA A 129 -1.74 4.84 2.21
C ALA A 129 -2.39 4.94 0.82
N THR A 130 -1.99 4.10 -0.15
CA THR A 130 -2.60 4.04 -1.48
C THR A 130 -4.10 3.76 -1.41
N ALA A 131 -4.49 2.69 -0.71
CA ALA A 131 -5.90 2.35 -0.49
C ALA A 131 -6.63 3.42 0.35
N ALA A 132 -5.94 4.10 1.27
CA ALA A 132 -6.53 5.18 2.06
C ALA A 132 -6.90 6.39 1.19
N ASN A 133 -5.99 6.81 0.31
CA ASN A 133 -6.22 7.94 -0.61
C ASN A 133 -7.33 7.64 -1.61
N GLU A 134 -7.36 6.43 -2.17
CA GLU A 134 -8.43 5.99 -3.07
C GLU A 134 -9.79 5.97 -2.35
N LEU A 135 -9.85 5.36 -1.16
CA LEU A 135 -11.07 5.31 -0.35
C LEU A 135 -11.59 6.71 0.01
N LEU A 136 -10.70 7.62 0.42
CA LEU A 136 -11.08 9.01 0.71
C LEU A 136 -11.66 9.70 -0.52
N THR A 137 -11.09 9.45 -1.71
CA THR A 137 -11.60 10.01 -2.97
C THR A 137 -13.01 9.48 -3.25
N PHE A 138 -13.26 8.18 -3.09
CA PHE A 138 -14.59 7.58 -3.23
C PHE A 138 -15.63 8.13 -2.24
N ILE A 139 -15.21 8.49 -1.02
CA ILE A 139 -16.11 9.00 0.01
C ILE A 139 -16.44 10.48 -0.21
N LEU A 140 -15.50 11.27 -0.73
CA LEU A 140 -15.59 12.73 -0.76
C LEU A 140 -16.03 13.29 -2.13
N ALA A 141 -15.92 12.52 -3.20
CA ALA A 141 -16.13 13.00 -4.57
C ALA A 141 -16.86 11.95 -5.44
N ASN A 142 -17.72 12.42 -6.34
CA ASN A 142 -18.34 11.61 -7.38
C ASN A 142 -17.52 11.65 -8.68
N PRO A 143 -17.75 10.71 -9.62
CA PRO A 143 -17.19 10.83 -10.97
C PRO A 143 -17.54 12.18 -11.61
N GLY A 144 -16.51 12.96 -11.97
CA GLY A 144 -16.65 14.31 -12.55
C GLY A 144 -16.33 15.44 -11.58
N ASP A 145 -16.29 15.19 -10.27
CA ASP A 145 -15.80 16.14 -9.28
C ASP A 145 -14.25 16.26 -9.33
N ALA A 146 -13.69 17.27 -8.66
CA ALA A 146 -12.26 17.54 -8.64
C ALA A 146 -11.72 17.82 -7.22
N LEU A 147 -10.46 17.47 -6.98
CA LEU A 147 -9.71 17.76 -5.76
C LEU A 147 -8.56 18.74 -6.05
N LEU A 148 -8.32 19.69 -5.15
CA LEU A 148 -7.17 20.60 -5.25
C LEU A 148 -5.92 19.97 -4.63
N VAL A 149 -4.83 19.89 -5.41
CA VAL A 149 -3.55 19.34 -4.97
C VAL A 149 -2.43 20.37 -5.22
N PRO A 150 -1.72 20.84 -4.16
CA PRO A 150 -0.61 21.77 -4.33
C PRO A 150 0.55 21.17 -5.14
N THR A 151 1.22 21.98 -5.96
CA THR A 151 2.36 21.54 -6.77
C THR A 151 3.70 21.98 -6.16
N PRO A 152 4.76 21.14 -6.17
CA PRO A 152 4.78 19.74 -6.62
C PRO A 152 4.14 18.78 -5.60
N TYR A 153 3.66 17.63 -6.08
CA TYR A 153 3.03 16.59 -5.25
C TYR A 153 3.55 15.18 -5.60
N TYR A 154 3.13 14.19 -4.80
CA TYR A 154 3.44 12.78 -5.01
C TYR A 154 2.77 12.25 -6.30
N PRO A 155 3.51 11.66 -7.25
CA PRO A 155 3.00 11.36 -8.59
C PRO A 155 2.01 10.18 -8.70
N GLY A 156 1.86 9.36 -7.66
CA GLY A 156 0.97 8.17 -7.69
C GLY A 156 -0.33 8.35 -6.92
#